data_AF-A0A7Z1QZ99-F1
#
_entry.id   AF-A0A7Z1QZ99-F1
#
_cell.length_a   1.000
_cell.length_b   1.000
_cell.length_c   1.000
_cell.angle_alpha   90.00
_cell.angle_beta   90.00
_cell.angle_gamma   90.00
#
_symmetry.space_group_name_H-M   'P 1'
#
loop_
_entity.id
_entity.type
_entity.pdbx_description
1 polymer ?
#
loop_
_entity_poly.entity_id
_entity_poly.type
_entity_poly.pdbx_seq_one_letter_code
_entity_poly.pdbx_strand_id
1 'polypeptide(L)'
;MPARAEPHSSTRSEDGAICGPRADNAASPDVACSLHSVRTMERLRRHQRGFTLLELLIVVAILGALAAIVLPNLVHALQSARQKRTMTSMRGLSQGIEAYELDWGFFPDHGSGPVSGLAGDLSMYVRPFDPDDGWNRVLWYDSRGDAYTLTSFGSDGVPDSSHPLGATTTFDADILFASGMFVQWPAGLQRQ
;
A
#
# COMPACT_ATOMS: atom_id res chain seq x y z
N MET A 1 43.95 -9.91 43.71
CA MET A 1 43.42 -11.24 44.09
C MET A 1 42.65 -11.80 42.90
N PRO A 2 43.11 -12.87 42.23
CA PRO A 2 42.42 -13.51 41.11
C PRO A 2 41.68 -14.78 41.56
N ALA A 3 40.47 -14.99 41.04
CA ALA A 3 39.75 -16.27 41.03
C ALA A 3 38.56 -16.14 40.05
N ARG A 4 38.09 -17.12 39.28
CA ARG A 4 38.53 -18.45 38.85
C ARG A 4 37.37 -18.97 37.96
N ALA A 5 37.71 -19.36 36.73
CA ALA A 5 37.16 -20.44 35.90
C ALA A 5 35.64 -20.79 35.82
N GLU A 6 35.15 -20.75 34.56
CA GLU A 6 34.51 -21.86 33.79
C GLU A 6 33.04 -22.33 34.05
N PRO A 7 32.39 -23.03 33.09
CA PRO A 7 30.99 -22.84 32.68
C PRO A 7 30.06 -24.07 32.87
N HIS A 8 28.75 -23.87 32.67
CA HIS A 8 27.72 -24.92 32.58
C HIS A 8 26.77 -24.59 31.40
N SER A 9 26.71 -25.30 30.27
CA SER A 9 26.31 -26.70 29.98
C SER A 9 24.78 -26.93 29.86
N SER A 10 24.39 -27.25 28.62
CA SER A 10 23.36 -28.20 28.17
C SER A 10 21.86 -27.91 28.43
N THR A 11 21.13 -27.62 27.35
CA THR A 11 20.17 -28.51 26.65
C THR A 11 18.99 -28.97 27.51
N ARG A 12 17.82 -28.36 27.27
CA ARG A 12 16.53 -28.91 27.70
C ARG A 12 15.84 -29.52 26.48
N SER A 13 15.77 -30.85 26.48
CA SER A 13 14.84 -31.64 25.67
C SER A 13 13.40 -31.26 26.00
N GLU A 14 12.58 -31.08 24.99
CA GLU A 14 11.15 -31.33 25.08
C GLU A 14 10.82 -32.50 24.16
N ASP A 15 10.57 -33.63 24.82
CA ASP A 15 10.07 -34.87 24.26
C ASP A 15 8.59 -34.70 23.87
N GLY A 16 8.28 -34.96 22.60
CA GLY A 16 6.92 -34.98 22.05
C GLY A 16 6.72 -36.21 21.18
N ALA A 17 6.74 -37.39 21.79
CA ALA A 17 6.45 -38.66 21.15
C ALA A 17 4.96 -38.75 20.79
N ILE A 18 4.62 -38.71 19.50
CA ILE A 18 3.29 -39.09 19.01
C ILE A 18 3.42 -40.41 18.22
N CYS A 19 2.96 -41.44 18.92
CA CYS A 19 2.43 -42.74 18.52
C CYS A 19 2.22 -42.96 17.01
N GLY A 20 2.91 -43.96 16.44
CA GLY A 20 2.63 -44.51 15.12
C GLY A 20 1.55 -45.60 15.15
N PRO A 21 0.83 -45.85 14.04
CA PRO A 21 -0.10 -46.97 13.95
C PRO A 21 0.64 -48.30 13.66
N ARG A 22 0.28 -49.28 14.49
CA ARG A 22 0.75 -50.66 14.56
C ARG A 22 0.20 -51.48 13.39
N ALA A 23 1.07 -52.24 12.74
CA ALA A 23 0.70 -53.22 11.72
C ALA A 23 0.40 -54.56 12.40
N ASP A 24 -0.88 -54.95 12.43
CA ASP A 24 -1.30 -56.28 12.85
C ASP A 24 -1.81 -57.05 11.62
N ASN A 25 -0.94 -57.91 11.09
CA ASN A 25 -1.31 -58.97 10.16
C ASN A 25 -2.01 -60.10 10.93
N ALA A 26 -3.28 -60.36 10.60
CA ALA A 26 -3.95 -61.59 10.98
C ALA A 26 -4.75 -62.12 9.77
N ALA A 27 -4.20 -63.15 9.15
CA ALA A 27 -4.91 -64.00 8.23
C ALA A 27 -5.94 -64.84 8.98
N SER A 28 -7.13 -65.03 8.41
CA SER A 28 -7.87 -66.29 8.46
C SER A 28 -8.87 -66.39 7.31
N PRO A 29 -9.19 -67.61 6.85
CA PRO A 29 -9.81 -67.85 5.55
C PRO A 29 -11.31 -68.23 5.65
N ASP A 30 -11.90 -68.25 4.46
CA ASP A 30 -13.07 -69.03 4.02
C ASP A 30 -14.52 -68.53 4.29
N VAL A 31 -15.28 -68.68 3.21
CA VAL A 31 -16.75 -68.80 3.08
C VAL A 31 -17.58 -67.52 3.18
N ALA A 32 -17.99 -67.00 2.02
CA ALA A 32 -19.38 -67.15 1.56
C ALA A 32 -19.58 -66.38 0.24
N CYS A 33 -19.81 -67.14 -0.82
CA CYS A 33 -20.51 -66.64 -2.01
C CYS A 33 -21.92 -66.22 -1.59
N SER A 34 -22.21 -64.92 -1.57
CA SER A 34 -23.57 -64.40 -1.50
C SER A 34 -23.71 -63.25 -2.49
N LEU A 35 -24.36 -63.59 -3.59
CA LEU A 35 -25.01 -62.73 -4.58
C LEU A 35 -25.40 -61.35 -4.04
N HIS A 36 -24.51 -60.37 -4.19
CA HIS A 36 -24.92 -58.97 -4.12
C HIS A 36 -25.25 -58.53 -5.55
N SER A 37 -26.56 -58.41 -5.79
CA SER A 37 -27.16 -57.78 -6.96
C SER A 37 -26.35 -56.54 -7.35
N VAL A 38 -25.62 -56.65 -8.46
CA VAL A 38 -24.99 -55.50 -9.10
C VAL A 38 -26.13 -54.61 -9.58
N ARG A 39 -26.54 -53.67 -8.73
CA ARG A 39 -27.32 -52.53 -9.17
C ARG A 39 -26.45 -51.82 -10.19
N THR A 40 -26.77 -52.03 -11.45
CA THR A 40 -26.27 -51.26 -12.58
C THR A 40 -26.49 -49.79 -12.24
N MET A 41 -25.42 -49.11 -11.83
CA MET A 41 -25.39 -47.65 -11.83
C MET A 41 -25.52 -47.24 -13.30
N GLU A 42 -26.76 -47.05 -13.74
CA GLU A 42 -27.04 -46.26 -14.94
C GLU A 42 -26.40 -44.89 -14.71
N ARG A 43 -25.21 -44.71 -15.27
CA ARG A 43 -24.59 -43.41 -15.40
C ARG A 43 -25.54 -42.58 -16.24
N LEU A 44 -26.36 -41.76 -15.59
CA LEU A 44 -26.97 -40.58 -16.19
C LEU A 44 -25.81 -39.77 -16.80
N ARG A 45 -25.55 -39.97 -18.09
CA ARG A 45 -24.66 -39.13 -18.88
C ARG A 45 -25.25 -37.73 -18.84
N ARG A 46 -24.85 -36.94 -17.83
CA ARG A 46 -25.08 -35.50 -17.82
C ARG A 46 -24.47 -35.00 -19.12
N HIS A 47 -25.32 -34.53 -20.02
CA HIS A 47 -24.87 -33.90 -21.26
C HIS A 47 -24.03 -32.70 -20.85
N GLN A 48 -22.71 -32.85 -20.88
CA GLN A 48 -21.82 -31.71 -20.74
C GLN A 48 -21.98 -30.89 -22.00
N ARG A 49 -22.82 -29.85 -21.90
CA ARG A 49 -22.91 -28.80 -22.92
C ARG A 49 -21.56 -28.09 -22.92
N GLY A 50 -20.81 -28.21 -24.01
CA GLY A 50 -19.60 -27.43 -24.23
C GLY A 50 -19.95 -25.95 -24.37
N PHE A 51 -19.05 -25.08 -23.89
CA PHE A 51 -19.15 -23.63 -24.08
C PHE A 51 -19.11 -23.31 -25.58
N THR A 52 -20.03 -22.49 -26.07
CA THR A 52 -19.95 -22.02 -27.46
C THR A 52 -18.88 -20.91 -27.55
N LEU A 53 -18.10 -20.89 -28.65
CA LEU A 53 -17.17 -19.79 -28.90
C LEU A 53 -17.90 -18.43 -28.98
N LEU A 54 -19.14 -18.47 -29.45
CA LEU A 54 -20.00 -17.30 -29.56
C LEU A 54 -20.39 -16.74 -28.18
N GLU A 55 -20.69 -17.58 -27.19
CA GLU A 55 -20.96 -17.15 -25.82
C GLU A 55 -19.77 -16.38 -25.24
N LEU A 56 -18.57 -16.91 -25.40
CA LEU A 56 -17.38 -16.23 -24.89
C LEU A 56 -17.12 -14.93 -25.66
N LEU A 57 -17.33 -14.92 -26.98
CA LEU A 57 -17.12 -13.75 -27.82
C LEU A 57 -18.02 -12.57 -27.43
N ILE A 58 -19.31 -12.82 -27.23
CA ILE A 58 -20.25 -11.76 -26.82
C ILE A 58 -19.91 -11.25 -25.41
N VAL A 59 -19.50 -12.13 -24.50
CA VAL A 59 -19.13 -11.74 -23.13
C VAL A 59 -17.91 -10.82 -23.14
N VAL A 60 -16.82 -11.20 -23.82
CA VAL A 60 -15.63 -10.34 -23.87
C VAL A 60 -15.87 -9.05 -24.64
N ALA A 61 -16.76 -9.07 -25.65
CA ALA A 61 -17.16 -7.86 -26.36
C ALA A 61 -17.91 -6.87 -25.45
N ILE A 62 -18.86 -7.34 -24.64
CA ILE A 62 -19.60 -6.50 -23.68
C ILE A 62 -18.65 -6.00 -22.57
N LEU A 63 -17.78 -6.86 -22.03
CA LEU A 63 -16.78 -6.46 -21.03
C LEU A 63 -15.82 -5.39 -21.59
N GLY A 64 -15.37 -5.54 -22.85
CA GLY A 64 -14.54 -4.55 -23.52
C GLY A 64 -15.25 -3.20 -23.70
N ALA A 65 -16.52 -3.21 -24.09
CA ALA A 65 -17.33 -1.99 -24.24
C ALA A 65 -17.52 -1.25 -22.90
N LEU A 66 -17.82 -1.99 -21.82
CA LEU A 66 -17.94 -1.40 -20.48
C LEU A 66 -16.61 -0.82 -19.98
N ALA A 67 -15.50 -1.55 -20.17
CA ALA A 67 -14.18 -1.11 -19.75
C ALA A 67 -13.76 0.20 -20.43
N ALA A 68 -14.06 0.36 -21.73
CA ALA A 68 -13.73 1.57 -22.49
C ALA A 68 -14.37 2.85 -21.92
N ILE A 69 -15.58 2.74 -21.36
CA ILE A 69 -16.30 3.88 -20.76
C ILE A 69 -15.79 4.18 -19.35
N VAL A 70 -15.48 3.14 -18.57
CA VAL A 70 -15.15 3.28 -17.15
C VAL A 70 -13.70 3.72 -16.92
N LEU A 71 -12.77 3.26 -17.75
CA LEU A 71 -11.33 3.45 -17.53
C LEU A 71 -10.87 4.93 -17.42
N PRO A 72 -11.28 5.88 -18.29
CA PRO A 72 -10.83 7.28 -18.16
C PRO A 72 -11.31 7.93 -16.85
N ASN A 73 -12.55 7.63 -16.43
CA ASN A 73 -13.09 8.13 -15.17
C ASN A 73 -12.34 7.56 -13.97
N LEU A 74 -11.94 6.28 -14.04
CA LEU A 74 -11.13 5.66 -12.99
C LEU A 74 -9.76 6.35 -12.85
N VAL A 75 -9.06 6.60 -13.96
CA VAL A 75 -7.77 7.29 -13.91
C VAL A 75 -7.91 8.67 -13.30
N HIS A 76 -8.93 9.44 -13.70
CA HIS A 76 -9.21 10.76 -13.11
C HIS A 76 -9.46 10.68 -11.60
N ALA A 77 -10.30 9.76 -11.16
CA ALA A 77 -10.59 9.54 -9.75
C ALA A 77 -9.35 9.15 -8.94
N LEU A 78 -8.47 8.31 -9.51
CA LEU A 78 -7.19 7.95 -8.89
C LEU A 78 -6.29 9.18 -8.74
N GLN A 79 -6.14 9.99 -9.79
CA GLN A 79 -5.33 11.21 -9.72
C GLN A 79 -5.84 12.20 -8.66
N SER A 80 -7.16 12.40 -8.56
CA SER A 80 -7.76 13.21 -7.50
C SER A 80 -7.56 12.60 -6.10
N ALA A 81 -7.58 11.28 -5.97
CA ALA A 81 -7.28 10.61 -4.70
C ALA A 81 -5.82 10.82 -4.29
N ARG A 82 -4.88 10.80 -5.25
CA ARG A 82 -3.46 11.08 -5.02
C ARG A 82 -3.26 12.51 -4.51
N GLN A 83 -3.84 13.51 -5.18
CA GLN A 83 -3.85 14.90 -4.72
C GLN A 83 -4.35 15.03 -3.26
N LYS A 84 -5.46 14.37 -2.93
CA LYS A 84 -6.01 14.37 -1.55
C LYS A 84 -5.08 13.71 -0.53
N ARG A 85 -4.44 12.61 -0.90
CA ARG A 85 -3.42 11.96 -0.07
C ARG A 85 -2.25 12.91 0.16
N THR A 86 -1.69 13.51 -0.89
CA THR A 86 -0.62 14.50 -0.80
C THR A 86 -0.96 15.63 0.18
N MET A 87 -2.14 16.25 0.02
CA MET A 87 -2.58 17.32 0.91
C MET A 87 -2.74 16.87 2.37
N THR A 88 -3.07 15.60 2.60
CA THR A 88 -3.18 15.05 3.96
C THR A 88 -1.80 14.78 4.55
N SER A 89 -0.89 14.20 3.77
CA SER A 89 0.50 13.98 4.17
C SER A 89 1.20 15.30 4.51
N MET A 90 1.05 16.34 3.67
CA MET A 90 1.60 17.68 3.92
C MET A 90 1.09 18.28 5.23
N ARG A 91 -0.21 18.17 5.53
CA ARG A 91 -0.77 18.63 6.82
C ARG A 91 -0.26 17.83 8.01
N GLY A 92 -0.05 16.52 7.85
CA GLY A 92 0.52 15.68 8.91
C GLY A 92 1.97 16.07 9.21
N LEU A 93 2.75 16.32 8.16
CA LEU A 93 4.14 16.77 8.29
C LEU A 93 4.23 18.19 8.86
N SER A 94 3.34 19.10 8.44
CA SER A 94 3.31 20.47 8.92
C SER A 94 3.10 20.56 10.42
N GLN A 95 2.24 19.70 10.99
CA GLN A 95 2.03 19.64 12.44
C GLN A 95 3.32 19.32 13.20
N GLY A 96 4.17 18.45 12.67
CA GLY A 96 5.47 18.15 13.27
C GLY A 96 6.44 19.32 13.17
N ILE A 97 6.48 19.99 12.01
CA ILE A 97 7.33 21.15 11.75
C ILE A 97 6.93 22.34 12.65
N GLU A 98 5.63 22.61 12.78
CA GLU A 98 5.10 23.66 13.66
C GLU A 98 5.35 23.32 15.13
N ALA A 99 5.23 22.04 15.53
CA ALA A 99 5.57 21.64 16.89
C ALA A 99 7.07 21.82 17.20
N TYR A 100 7.95 21.59 16.23
CA TYR A 100 9.38 21.90 16.36
C TYR A 100 9.60 23.41 16.57
N GLU A 101 8.93 24.25 15.78
CA GLU A 101 9.03 25.71 15.91
C GLU A 101 8.59 26.19 17.31
N LEU A 102 7.53 25.62 17.87
CA LEU A 102 7.05 25.99 19.21
C LEU A 102 8.09 25.74 20.31
N ASP A 103 8.93 24.72 20.16
CA ASP A 103 9.95 24.36 21.14
C ASP A 103 11.26 25.13 20.95
N TRP A 104 11.69 25.31 19.70
CA TRP A 104 13.00 25.88 19.37
C TRP A 104 12.95 27.36 18.98
N GLY A 105 11.77 27.86 18.63
CA GLY A 105 11.54 29.25 18.17
C GLY A 105 11.91 29.50 16.71
N PHE A 106 12.23 28.46 15.94
CA PHE A 106 12.53 28.51 14.51
C PHE A 106 12.17 27.18 13.84
N PHE A 107 11.87 27.21 12.54
CA PHE A 107 11.65 26.00 11.76
C PHE A 107 12.98 25.27 11.49
N PRO A 108 12.97 23.94 11.28
CA PRO A 108 14.19 23.21 10.90
C PRO A 108 14.87 23.85 9.68
N ASP A 109 16.10 24.34 9.83
CA ASP A 109 16.86 24.94 8.72
C ASP A 109 17.61 23.84 7.95
N HIS A 110 17.01 23.39 6.85
CA HIS A 110 17.56 22.34 5.97
C HIS A 110 17.80 22.82 4.54
N GLY A 111 17.70 24.13 4.30
CA GLY A 111 17.67 24.68 2.95
C GLY A 111 16.56 24.02 2.11
N SER A 112 16.85 23.83 0.81
CA SER A 112 15.95 23.16 -0.13
C SER A 112 16.37 21.71 -0.34
N GLY A 113 15.48 20.77 -0.03
CA GLY A 113 15.77 19.34 -0.18
C GLY A 113 14.57 18.43 0.06
N PRO A 114 14.78 17.11 -0.01
CA PRO A 114 13.72 16.14 0.29
C PRO A 114 13.37 16.17 1.78
N VAL A 115 12.09 15.99 2.10
CA VAL A 115 11.58 15.95 3.49
C VAL A 115 12.21 14.84 4.33
N SER A 116 12.78 13.80 3.71
CA SER A 116 13.49 12.73 4.42
C SER A 116 14.68 13.24 5.23
N GLY A 117 15.26 14.40 4.88
CA GLY A 117 16.29 15.07 5.68
C GLY A 117 15.80 15.52 7.07
N LEU A 118 14.49 15.74 7.23
CA LEU A 118 13.87 16.17 8.48
C LEU A 118 13.64 15.04 9.49
N ALA A 119 13.93 13.79 9.13
CA ALA A 119 13.60 12.63 9.96
C ALA A 119 14.28 12.69 11.35
N GLY A 120 15.50 13.24 11.44
CA GLY A 120 16.19 13.42 12.73
C GLY A 120 15.49 14.46 13.61
N ASP A 121 15.24 15.64 13.04
CA ASP A 121 14.66 16.78 13.75
C ASP A 121 13.23 16.54 14.19
N LEU A 122 12.43 15.87 13.34
CA LEU A 122 11.01 15.66 13.58
C LEU A 122 10.70 14.36 14.33
N SER A 123 11.71 13.56 14.68
CA SER A 123 11.54 12.22 15.28
C SER A 123 10.70 12.20 16.56
N MET A 124 10.70 13.29 17.33
CA MET A 124 9.92 13.42 18.56
C MET A 124 8.59 14.17 18.39
N TYR A 125 8.40 14.85 17.27
CA TYR A 125 7.27 15.74 17.02
C TYR A 125 6.17 15.07 16.19
N VAL A 126 6.56 14.19 15.29
CA VAL A 126 5.64 13.48 14.41
C VAL A 126 5.94 12.00 14.44
N ARG A 127 4.89 11.17 14.41
CA ARG A 127 5.05 9.74 14.10
C ARG A 127 5.75 9.61 12.75
N PRO A 128 6.44 8.49 12.47
CA PRO A 128 7.11 8.29 11.18
C PRO A 128 6.18 8.71 10.04
N PHE A 129 6.54 9.79 9.38
CA PHE A 129 5.75 10.36 8.32
C PHE A 129 6.10 9.65 7.02
N ASP A 130 5.11 9.56 6.13
CA ASP A 130 5.37 9.10 4.76
C ASP A 130 6.05 10.26 4.02
N PRO A 131 7.33 10.12 3.61
CA PRO A 131 8.02 11.17 2.89
C PRO A 131 7.44 11.37 1.47
N ASP A 132 6.64 10.41 1.00
CA ASP A 132 6.12 10.40 -0.36
C ASP A 132 4.74 11.05 -0.47
N ASP A 133 4.51 11.67 -1.61
CA ASP A 133 3.22 12.20 -2.04
C ASP A 133 2.30 11.11 -2.61
N GLY A 134 1.11 11.50 -3.05
CA GLY A 134 0.15 10.58 -3.66
C GLY A 134 0.64 9.88 -4.93
N TRP A 135 1.66 10.42 -5.60
CA TRP A 135 2.29 9.83 -6.79
C TRP A 135 3.55 9.03 -6.46
N ASN A 136 3.82 8.78 -5.18
CA ASN A 136 4.99 8.05 -4.71
C ASN A 136 6.30 8.78 -5.04
N ARG A 137 6.29 10.11 -4.95
CA ARG A 137 7.46 10.97 -5.09
C ARG A 137 7.73 11.67 -3.78
N VAL A 138 9.01 11.81 -3.43
CA VAL A 138 9.40 12.46 -2.17
C VAL A 138 8.98 13.93 -2.19
N LEU A 139 8.32 14.36 -1.12
CA LEU A 139 8.00 15.76 -0.90
C LEU A 139 9.28 16.59 -0.73
N TRP A 140 9.23 17.82 -1.22
CA TRP A 140 10.30 18.79 -1.03
C TRP A 140 9.99 19.73 0.11
N TYR A 141 11.02 20.09 0.85
CA TYR A 141 11.01 21.05 1.94
C TYR A 141 11.99 22.16 1.61
N ASP A 142 11.57 23.40 1.82
CA ASP A 142 12.42 24.59 1.74
C ASP A 142 12.18 25.45 2.98
N SER A 143 13.24 25.84 3.68
CA SER A 143 13.17 26.72 4.84
C SER A 143 14.49 27.46 5.06
N ARG A 144 14.39 28.67 5.63
CA ARG A 144 15.52 29.46 6.15
C ARG A 144 15.39 29.72 7.66
N GLY A 145 14.51 28.97 8.34
CA GLY A 145 14.25 29.06 9.76
C GLY A 145 13.09 29.99 10.17
N ASP A 146 12.71 30.96 9.34
CA ASP A 146 11.62 31.92 9.59
C ASP A 146 10.29 31.52 8.94
N ALA A 147 10.34 30.83 7.81
CA ALA A 147 9.21 30.24 7.12
C ALA A 147 9.63 28.93 6.48
N TYR A 148 8.66 28.04 6.26
CA TYR A 148 8.87 26.81 5.54
C TYR A 148 7.84 26.64 4.42
N THR A 149 8.25 25.93 3.38
CA THR A 149 7.41 25.52 2.25
C THR A 149 7.57 24.02 2.02
N LEU A 150 6.46 23.32 1.93
CA LEU A 150 6.37 21.95 1.45
C LEU A 150 5.84 21.96 0.02
N THR A 151 6.50 21.21 -0.85
CA THR A 151 6.19 21.15 -2.28
C THR A 151 6.01 19.70 -2.72
N SER A 152 4.94 19.45 -3.48
CA SER A 152 4.78 18.24 -4.30
C SER A 152 4.74 18.69 -5.75
N PHE A 153 5.51 18.02 -6.60
CA PHE A 153 5.62 18.34 -8.02
C PHE A 153 4.51 17.72 -8.88
N GLY A 154 3.33 17.50 -8.30
CA GLY A 154 2.20 16.92 -9.00
C GLY A 154 2.49 15.56 -9.65
N SER A 155 1.72 15.27 -10.71
CA SER A 155 1.74 13.97 -11.39
C SER A 155 2.94 13.75 -12.29
N ASP A 156 3.47 14.80 -12.90
CA ASP A 156 4.63 14.79 -13.79
C ASP A 156 5.95 14.76 -12.99
N GLY A 157 5.93 15.30 -11.77
CA GLY A 157 7.04 15.26 -10.82
C GLY A 157 8.17 16.21 -11.19
N VAL A 158 7.87 17.25 -11.96
CA VAL A 158 8.81 18.26 -12.39
C VAL A 158 8.43 19.57 -11.71
N PRO A 159 9.40 20.32 -11.12
CA PRO A 159 9.09 21.61 -10.53
C PRO A 159 8.55 22.59 -11.58
N ASP A 160 7.43 23.24 -11.27
CA ASP A 160 6.89 24.28 -12.12
C ASP A 160 7.76 25.54 -12.11
N SER A 161 7.90 26.18 -13.27
CA SER A 161 8.58 27.48 -13.39
C SER A 161 7.75 28.65 -12.84
N SER A 162 6.45 28.43 -12.66
CA SER A 162 5.50 29.42 -12.16
C SER A 162 4.50 28.79 -11.20
N HIS A 163 4.35 29.39 -10.03
CA HIS A 163 3.43 28.95 -8.99
C HIS A 163 2.26 29.93 -8.85
N PRO A 164 1.16 29.76 -9.61
CA PRO A 164 -0.02 30.60 -9.46
C PRO A 164 -0.60 30.43 -8.06
N LEU A 165 -0.84 31.55 -7.37
CA LEU A 165 -1.51 31.53 -6.07
C LEU A 165 -2.95 31.08 -6.24
N GLY A 166 -3.37 30.09 -5.46
CA GLY A 166 -4.76 29.63 -5.42
C GLY A 166 -5.00 28.24 -5.98
N ALA A 167 -6.19 28.07 -6.55
CA ALA A 167 -6.66 26.80 -7.07
C ALA A 167 -5.98 26.43 -8.39
N THR A 168 -5.46 25.20 -8.49
CA THR A 168 -4.97 24.60 -9.73
C THR A 168 -6.06 23.76 -10.40
N THR A 169 -6.00 23.69 -11.72
CA THR A 169 -6.98 22.95 -12.54
C THR A 169 -6.38 21.75 -13.26
N THR A 170 -5.15 21.37 -12.95
CA THR A 170 -4.42 20.30 -13.65
C THR A 170 -3.70 19.41 -12.63
N PHE A 171 -3.44 18.17 -13.03
CA PHE A 171 -2.80 17.17 -12.15
C PHE A 171 -1.27 17.27 -12.11
N ASP A 172 -0.67 17.89 -13.11
CA ASP A 172 0.76 18.22 -13.18
C ASP A 172 1.14 19.38 -12.25
N ALA A 173 0.23 20.33 -12.03
CA ALA A 173 0.54 21.52 -11.23
C ALA A 173 1.06 21.21 -9.82
N ASP A 174 2.10 21.95 -9.44
CA ASP A 174 2.70 21.88 -8.12
C ASP A 174 1.66 22.17 -7.02
N ILE A 175 1.80 21.48 -5.88
CA ILE A 175 1.04 21.74 -4.66
C ILE A 175 1.99 22.35 -3.65
N LEU A 176 1.65 23.56 -3.18
CA LEU A 176 2.47 24.33 -2.25
C LEU A 176 1.74 24.52 -0.93
N PHE A 177 2.41 24.14 0.15
CA PHE A 177 1.97 24.37 1.52
C PHE A 177 3.03 25.18 2.25
N ALA A 178 2.74 26.44 2.59
CA ALA A 178 3.69 27.32 3.25
C ALA A 178 3.09 27.84 4.56
N SER A 179 3.91 27.83 5.62
CA SER A 179 3.59 28.41 6.93
C SER A 179 2.16 28.08 7.43
N GLY A 180 1.80 26.79 7.42
CA GLY A 180 0.50 26.31 7.91
C GLY A 180 -0.69 26.44 6.93
N MET A 181 -0.49 26.95 5.71
CA MET A 181 -1.56 27.16 4.73
C MET A 181 -1.21 26.63 3.33
N PHE A 182 -2.22 26.16 2.60
CA PHE A 182 -2.07 25.91 1.17
C PHE A 182 -2.01 27.22 0.39
N VAL A 183 -0.89 27.45 -0.27
CA VAL A 183 -0.67 28.59 -1.18
C VAL A 183 -1.18 28.25 -2.58
N GLN A 184 -0.95 27.01 -2.99
CA GLN A 184 -1.41 26.45 -4.25
C GLN A 184 -2.01 25.07 -3.99
N TRP A 185 -3.25 24.83 -4.43
CA TRP A 185 -3.96 23.58 -4.13
C TRP A 185 -4.86 23.14 -5.28
N PRO A 186 -5.10 21.83 -5.44
CA PRO A 186 -6.04 21.34 -6.42
C PRO A 186 -7.48 21.65 -6.01
N ALA A 187 -8.20 22.39 -6.86
CA ALA A 187 -9.62 22.68 -6.64
C ALA A 187 -10.44 22.58 -7.92
N GLY A 188 -11.75 22.34 -7.76
CA GLY A 188 -12.68 22.29 -8.89
C GLY A 188 -12.42 21.11 -9.84
N LEU A 189 -12.79 21.30 -11.12
CA LEU A 189 -12.64 20.30 -12.16
C LEU A 189 -11.17 20.24 -12.62
N GLN A 190 -10.51 19.12 -12.32
CA GLN A 190 -9.15 18.84 -12.77
C GLN A 190 -9.16 18.37 -14.23
N ARG A 191 -8.25 18.90 -15.04
CA ARG A 191 -8.01 18.51 -16.43
C ARG A 191 -6.73 17.71 -16.53
N GLN A 192 -6.72 16.75 -17.46
CA GLN A 192 -5.52 16.06 -17.90
C GLN A 192 -4.76 16.93 -18.90
#